data_AF-F5YIS3-F1
#
_entry.id   AF-F5YIS3-F1
#
_cell.length_a   1.000
_cell.length_b   1.000
_cell.length_c   1.000
_cell.angle_alpha   90.00
_cell.angle_beta   90.00
_cell.angle_gamma   90.00
#
_symmetry.space_group_name_H-M   'P 1'
#
loop_
_entity.id
_entity.type
_entity.pdbx_description
1 polymer ?
#
loop_
_entity_poly.entity_id
_entity_poly.type
_entity_poly.pdbx_seq_one_letter_code
_entity_poly.pdbx_strand_id
1 'polypeptide(L)'
;MSDTHPKQADLESLRKESLEKDIIAIIANKANIDVRVAMDIYFHSSLSVQIDGGVYGIQYLDARYLADDLMENESELFAKLVD
;
A
#
# COMPACT_ATOMS: atom_id res chain seq x y z
N MET A 1 28.66 -1.72 -24.90
CA MET A 1 28.10 -1.82 -23.54
C MET A 1 27.19 -0.61 -23.37
N SER A 2 25.87 -0.82 -23.36
CA SER A 2 24.91 0.28 -23.25
C SER A 2 24.66 0.55 -21.77
N ASP A 3 24.90 1.79 -21.35
CA ASP A 3 24.63 2.26 -19.99
C ASP A 3 23.15 2.03 -19.64
N THR A 4 22.89 1.09 -18.73
CA THR A 4 21.58 0.88 -18.11
C THR A 4 21.41 1.88 -16.98
N HIS A 5 21.15 3.15 -17.31
CA HIS A 5 20.50 4.04 -16.36
C HIS A 5 19.01 3.67 -16.31
N PRO A 6 18.45 3.31 -15.14
CA PRO A 6 17.02 3.07 -15.01
C PRO A 6 16.27 4.31 -15.44
N LYS A 7 15.20 4.14 -16.22
CA LYS A 7 14.35 5.26 -16.63
C LYS A 7 13.62 5.77 -15.38
N GLN A 8 13.22 7.04 -15.38
CA GLN A 8 12.46 7.62 -14.26
C GLN A 8 11.20 6.81 -13.92
N ALA A 9 10.55 6.22 -14.93
CA ALA A 9 9.40 5.33 -14.73
C ALA A 9 9.74 4.07 -13.91
N ASP A 10 10.94 3.52 -14.08
CA ASP A 10 11.40 2.33 -13.33
C ASP A 10 11.65 2.67 -11.85
N LEU A 11 12.12 3.89 -11.58
CA LEU A 11 12.34 4.36 -10.21
C LEU A 11 11.03 4.64 -9.49
N GLU A 12 10.05 5.24 -10.18
CA GLU A 12 8.71 5.48 -9.61
C GLU A 12 7.96 4.18 -9.35
N SER A 13 8.07 3.18 -10.23
CA SER A 13 7.44 1.86 -9.99
C SER A 13 8.05 1.18 -8.77
N LEU A 14 9.39 1.16 -8.65
CA LEU A 14 10.07 0.59 -7.49
C LEU A 14 9.72 1.31 -6.19
N ARG A 15 9.59 2.64 -6.24
CA ARG A 15 9.20 3.45 -5.09
C ARG A 15 7.76 3.14 -4.67
N LYS A 16 6.84 3.02 -5.64
CA LYS A 16 5.45 2.64 -5.38
C LYS A 16 5.36 1.25 -4.76
N GLU A 17 6.02 0.25 -5.34
CA GLU A 17 6.06 -1.11 -4.78
C GLU A 17 6.64 -1.14 -3.35
N SER A 18 7.60 -0.26 -3.05
CA SER A 18 8.15 -0.14 -1.69
C SER A 18 7.12 0.46 -0.73
N LEU A 19 6.41 1.50 -1.15
CA LEU A 19 5.32 2.10 -0.37
C LEU A 19 4.21 1.08 -0.08
N GLU A 20 3.77 0.32 -1.09
CA GLU A 20 2.76 -0.73 -0.97
C GLU A 20 3.17 -1.79 0.05
N LYS A 21 4.43 -2.25 -0.02
CA LYS A 21 4.99 -3.22 0.94
C LYS A 21 5.01 -2.67 2.37
N ASP A 22 5.39 -1.42 2.53
CA ASP A 22 5.45 -0.78 3.86
C ASP A 22 4.04 -0.65 4.47
N ILE A 23 3.05 -0.22 3.69
CA ILE A 23 1.64 -0.14 4.11
C ILE A 23 1.14 -1.52 4.57
N ILE A 24 1.34 -2.56 3.74
CA ILE A 24 0.92 -3.93 4.06
C ILE A 24 1.59 -4.43 5.35
N ALA A 25 2.89 -4.18 5.53
CA ALA A 25 3.62 -4.57 6.72
C ALA A 25 3.10 -3.86 7.98
N ILE A 26 2.79 -2.56 7.88
CA ILE A 26 2.22 -1.78 8.98
C ILE A 26 0.85 -2.32 9.37
N ILE A 27 -0.02 -2.58 8.40
CA ILE A 27 -1.35 -3.15 8.64
C ILE A 27 -1.25 -4.50 9.33
N ALA A 28 -0.41 -5.41 8.81
CA ALA A 28 -0.20 -6.73 9.39
C ALA A 28 0.22 -6.64 10.87
N ASN A 29 1.15 -5.74 11.18
CA ASN A 29 1.64 -5.52 12.54
C ASN A 29 0.58 -4.88 13.46
N LYS A 30 -0.12 -3.83 13.01
CA LYS A 30 -1.10 -3.10 13.83
C LYS A 30 -2.35 -3.92 14.12
N ALA A 31 -2.84 -4.69 13.14
CA ALA A 31 -4.00 -5.54 13.29
C ALA A 31 -3.65 -6.94 13.86
N ASN A 32 -2.37 -7.27 14.00
CA ASN A 32 -1.88 -8.60 14.41
C ASN A 32 -2.45 -9.73 13.54
N ILE A 33 -2.31 -9.59 12.21
CA ILE A 33 -2.80 -10.53 11.20
C ILE A 33 -1.66 -11.02 10.30
N ASP A 34 -1.89 -12.13 9.61
CA ASP A 34 -0.93 -12.64 8.62
C ASP A 34 -0.72 -11.63 7.48
N VAL A 35 0.51 -11.52 6.98
CA VAL A 35 0.86 -10.57 5.90
C VAL A 35 0.04 -10.81 4.63
N ARG A 36 -0.38 -12.06 4.35
CA ARG A 36 -1.25 -12.38 3.21
C ARG A 36 -2.65 -11.81 3.37
N VAL A 37 -3.15 -11.77 4.60
CA VAL A 37 -4.44 -11.17 4.93
C VAL A 37 -4.35 -9.64 4.79
N ALA A 38 -3.28 -9.03 5.31
CA ALA A 38 -3.04 -7.59 5.11
C ALA A 38 -2.88 -7.22 3.63
N MET A 39 -2.22 -8.08 2.84
CA MET A 39 -2.10 -7.91 1.39
C MET A 39 -3.47 -7.97 0.70
N ASP A 40 -4.31 -8.94 1.06
CA ASP A 40 -5.68 -9.05 0.53
C ASP A 40 -6.51 -7.81 0.85
N ILE A 41 -6.45 -7.31 2.09
CA ILE A 41 -7.12 -6.07 2.50
C ILE A 41 -6.61 -4.88 1.68
N TYR A 42 -5.29 -4.73 1.55
CA TYR A 42 -4.70 -3.63 0.81
C TYR A 42 -5.18 -3.62 -0.65
N PHE A 43 -5.10 -4.75 -1.36
CA PHE A 43 -5.48 -4.79 -2.78
C PHE A 43 -6.99 -4.73 -3.04
N HIS A 44 -7.83 -4.91 -2.02
CA HIS A 44 -9.27 -4.65 -2.11
C HIS A 44 -9.65 -3.22 -1.72
N SER A 45 -8.70 -2.41 -1.25
CA SER A 45 -8.96 -1.04 -0.80
C SER A 45 -9.07 -0.03 -1.93
N SER A 46 -9.85 1.02 -1.68
CA SER A 46 -9.87 2.23 -2.50
C SER A 46 -8.52 2.96 -2.44
N LEU A 47 -7.81 2.88 -1.30
CA LEU A 47 -6.45 3.40 -1.16
C LEU A 47 -5.49 2.83 -2.23
N SER A 48 -5.54 1.52 -2.50
CA SER A 48 -4.66 0.89 -3.50
C SER A 48 -4.88 1.46 -4.90
N VAL A 49 -6.15 1.68 -5.28
CA VAL A 49 -6.53 2.29 -6.56
C VAL A 49 -6.03 3.74 -6.64
N GLN A 50 -6.10 4.48 -5.53
CA GLN A 50 -5.61 5.86 -5.47
C GLN A 50 -4.08 5.94 -5.60
N ILE A 51 -3.34 5.04 -4.94
CA ILE A 51 -1.88 4.94 -5.05
C ILE A 51 -1.47 4.56 -6.46
N ASP A 52 -2.13 3.57 -7.08
CA ASP A 52 -1.84 3.17 -8.46
C ASP A 52 -2.11 4.29 -9.47
N GLY A 53 -3.20 5.03 -9.29
CA GLY A 53 -3.58 6.18 -10.11
C GLY A 53 -2.80 7.48 -9.81
N GLY A 54 -1.97 7.49 -8.76
CA GLY A 54 -1.24 8.68 -8.32
C GLY A 54 -2.14 9.86 -7.92
N VAL A 55 -3.33 9.55 -7.38
CA VAL A 55 -4.38 10.51 -7.08
C VAL A 55 -3.87 11.55 -6.08
N TYR A 56 -3.91 12.84 -6.46
CA TYR A 56 -3.43 13.96 -5.65
C TYR A 56 -1.99 13.84 -5.12
N GLY A 57 -1.15 12.98 -5.72
CA GLY A 57 0.20 12.72 -5.21
C GLY A 57 0.24 11.86 -3.95
N ILE A 58 -0.83 11.11 -3.65
CA ILE A 58 -0.94 10.25 -2.46
C ILE A 58 0.22 9.25 -2.33
N GLN A 59 0.79 8.81 -3.45
CA GLN A 59 1.96 7.94 -3.49
C GLN A 59 3.22 8.57 -2.89
N TYR A 60 3.22 9.86 -2.53
CA TYR A 60 4.34 10.54 -1.88
C TYR A 60 4.12 10.76 -0.37
N LEU A 61 3.01 10.28 0.21
CA LEU A 61 2.73 10.36 1.63
C LEU A 61 3.42 9.24 2.44
N ASP A 62 3.51 9.41 3.77
CA ASP A 62 4.11 8.43 4.68
C ASP A 62 3.24 7.17 4.77
N ALA A 63 3.87 6.00 4.69
CA ALA A 63 3.20 4.71 4.71
C ALA A 63 2.34 4.48 5.97
N ARG A 64 2.75 5.01 7.14
CA ARG A 64 1.97 4.87 8.38
C ARG A 64 0.71 5.71 8.33
N TYR A 65 0.80 6.93 7.79
CA TYR A 65 -0.39 7.76 7.60
C TYR A 65 -1.41 7.07 6.70
N LEU A 66 -0.95 6.50 5.58
CA LEU A 66 -1.81 5.78 4.63
C LEU A 66 -2.40 4.50 5.22
N ALA A 67 -1.62 3.74 5.99
CA ALA A 67 -2.12 2.56 6.69
C ALA A 67 -3.18 2.93 7.74
N ASP A 68 -2.98 4.01 8.49
CA ASP A 68 -3.92 4.49 9.50
C ASP A 68 -5.22 4.97 8.86
N ASP A 69 -5.12 5.75 7.77
CA ASP A 69 -6.26 6.20 6.97
C ASP A 69 -7.10 5.02 6.44
N LEU A 70 -6.44 3.98 5.91
CA LEU A 70 -7.12 2.77 5.43
C LEU A 70 -7.86 2.04 6.57
N MET A 71 -7.21 1.88 7.72
CA MET A 71 -7.81 1.19 8.88
C MET A 71 -9.00 1.97 9.46
N GLU A 72 -8.98 3.30 9.39
CA GLU A 72 -10.04 4.17 9.89
C GLU A 72 -11.21 4.30 8.91
N ASN A 73 -10.93 4.48 7.61
CA ASN A 73 -11.95 4.85 6.62
C ASN A 73 -12.53 3.67 5.83
N GLU A 74 -11.82 2.54 5.74
CA GLU A 74 -12.30 1.32 5.07
C GLU A 74 -12.33 0.12 6.05
N SER A 75 -12.72 0.41 7.31
CA SER A 75 -12.74 -0.56 8.42
C SER A 75 -13.55 -1.84 8.13
N GLU A 76 -14.52 -1.78 7.21
CA GLU A 76 -15.31 -2.93 6.75
C GLU A 76 -14.47 -4.02 6.08
N LEU A 77 -13.30 -3.68 5.53
CA LEU A 77 -12.36 -4.66 4.95
C LEU A 77 -11.74 -5.55 6.02
N PHE A 78 -11.66 -5.05 7.26
CA PHE A 78 -11.10 -5.77 8.41
C PHE A 78 -12.14 -6.62 9.15
N ALA A 79 -13.43 -6.33 8.96
CA ALA A 79 -14.51 -7.08 9.60
C ALA A 79 -14.65 -8.52 9.05
N LYS A 80 -14.16 -8.79 7.83
CA LYS A 80 -14.20 -10.13 7.19
C LYS A 80 -13.27 -11.16 7.81
N LEU A 81 -12.53 -10.83 8.87
CA LEU A 81 -11.51 -11.69 9.47
C LEU A 81 -11.99 -12.51 10.68
N VAL A 82 -13.28 -12.42 11.03
CA VAL A 82 -13.84 -12.97 12.29
C VAL A 82 -14.89 -14.07 12.07
N ASP A 83 -14.93 -14.69 10.89
CA ASP A 83 -15.74 -15.90 10.63
C ASP A 83 -14.92 -17.20 10.75
#